data_AF-A0AAD3RFU1-F1
#
_entry.id   AF-A0AAD3RFU1-F1
#
_cell.length_a   1.000
_cell.length_b   1.000
_cell.length_c   1.000
_cell.angle_alpha   90.00
_cell.angle_beta   90.00
_cell.angle_gamma   90.00
#
_symmetry.space_group_name_H-M   'P 1'
#
loop_
_entity.id
_entity.type
_entity.pdbx_description
1 polymer ?
#
loop_
_entity_poly.entity_id
_entity_poly.type
_entity_poly.pdbx_seq_one_letter_code
_entity_poly.pdbx_strand_id
1 'polypeptide(L)'
;MSPPKDIKFPPLTASQKQSLQNYAVQTTEEGQEGDSAGAVSAQPSAARKLCSTGSSYIYAGLGRKPQLLVRLESYVNKELHTISPHEPKLQELKLQVYRNVFGCLIKEFKTYQPLLSAIKKEYENTLAYQQDQIRELEPLRSHLRLVTEECDRKIQARWGEEQAEIGALKREKQQLQGDIMAMKEKDRTMQAVVERLQCELSNQYLQYREERDARKLLIWQLSDLTRASVKEEHPAGENTEEAKDPLELQLALRVCREDLTIAQEELSKMKAEYWDVVPRRNWDNLEQTHKQALLQLKTLQDDFDQLKSEYDTLLELHKRGSMQSDTHDSTTVQIDAIVSQGQSKIQSSQLKELINSNTPESSTLTIQEFRAALRTAFPLKSDEEIDELVSSAQSESDRGDIISSQILHSLLAESSVPALPPALDQLEENAASNHLPDSN
;
A
#
# COMPACT_ATOMS: atom_id res chain seq x y z
N MET A 1 11.72 -33.57 -13.38
CA MET A 1 12.15 -32.17 -13.24
C MET A 1 11.74 -31.69 -11.86
N SER A 2 12.66 -31.74 -10.90
CA SER A 2 12.45 -31.33 -9.51
C SER A 2 12.48 -29.79 -9.40
N PRO A 3 11.67 -29.15 -8.54
CA PRO A 3 11.74 -27.70 -8.38
C PRO A 3 12.96 -27.33 -7.52
N PRO A 4 13.61 -26.18 -7.78
CA PRO A 4 14.71 -25.71 -6.95
C PRO A 4 14.18 -25.29 -5.58
N LYS A 5 14.77 -25.88 -4.54
CA LYS A 5 14.75 -25.36 -3.18
C LYS A 5 15.78 -24.23 -3.12
N ASP A 6 15.39 -23.13 -2.48
CA ASP A 6 16.23 -22.07 -1.90
C ASP A 6 15.76 -20.66 -2.30
N ILE A 7 14.73 -20.19 -1.60
CA ILE A 7 14.51 -18.75 -1.43
C ILE A 7 15.03 -18.42 -0.04
N LYS A 8 16.21 -17.79 0.00
CA LYS A 8 16.89 -17.37 1.22
C LYS A 8 16.36 -15.98 1.59
N PHE A 9 15.56 -15.89 2.64
CA PHE A 9 15.13 -14.60 3.20
C PHE A 9 16.31 -13.91 3.91
N PRO A 10 16.40 -12.56 3.89
CA PRO A 10 17.42 -11.81 4.61
C PRO A 10 17.28 -11.99 6.14
N PRO A 11 18.37 -11.89 6.92
CA PRO A 11 18.32 -12.12 8.36
C PRO A 11 17.57 -10.98 9.06
N LEU A 12 16.64 -11.35 9.93
CA LEU A 12 15.90 -10.42 10.80
C LEU A 12 16.89 -9.74 11.77
N THR A 13 16.83 -8.42 11.84
CA THR A 13 17.61 -7.63 12.80
C THR A 13 17.09 -7.84 14.22
N ALA A 14 17.97 -7.69 15.21
CA ALA A 14 17.73 -8.01 16.62
C ALA A 14 16.47 -7.34 17.22
N SER A 15 15.97 -6.26 16.61
CA SER A 15 14.78 -5.53 17.04
C SER A 15 13.47 -6.33 16.87
N GLN A 16 13.40 -7.28 15.93
CA GLN A 16 12.19 -8.09 15.70
C GLN A 16 12.07 -9.34 16.58
N LYS A 17 13.14 -9.77 17.28
CA LYS A 17 13.09 -10.91 18.21
C LYS A 17 12.52 -10.54 19.59
N GLN A 18 12.60 -9.27 20.00
CA GLN A 18 12.11 -8.84 21.32
C GLN A 18 10.59 -8.74 21.41
N SER A 19 9.86 -8.61 20.30
CA SER A 19 8.39 -8.47 20.33
C SER A 19 7.66 -9.82 20.56
N LEU A 20 8.28 -10.95 20.22
CA LEU A 20 7.66 -12.28 20.33
C LEU A 20 7.93 -13.01 21.65
N GLN A 21 8.71 -12.42 22.56
CA GLN A 21 9.06 -13.06 23.84
C GLN A 21 8.26 -12.53 25.04
N ASN A 22 7.49 -11.45 24.87
CA ASN A 22 6.74 -10.80 25.96
C ASN A 22 5.33 -11.38 26.20
N TYR A 23 4.92 -12.42 25.47
CA TYR A 23 3.59 -13.05 25.62
C TYR A 23 3.61 -14.41 26.33
N ALA A 24 4.75 -14.83 26.88
CA ALA A 24 4.81 -16.01 27.71
C ALA A 24 5.41 -15.65 29.08
N VAL A 25 4.64 -15.97 30.13
CA VAL A 25 5.04 -16.03 31.54
C VAL A 25 4.79 -14.76 32.35
N GLN A 26 3.56 -14.63 32.84
CA GLN A 26 3.30 -14.19 34.22
C GLN A 26 2.99 -15.45 35.05
N THR A 27 3.86 -15.79 36.01
CA THR A 27 3.46 -16.34 37.31
C THR A 27 4.66 -16.30 38.26
N THR A 28 4.35 -15.91 39.51
CA THR A 28 5.11 -16.12 40.76
C THR A 28 6.32 -15.22 41.06
N GLU A 29 6.02 -14.18 41.83
CA GLU A 29 6.48 -13.92 43.21
C GLU A 29 7.97 -13.88 43.60
N GLU A 30 8.20 -12.85 44.44
CA GLU A 30 9.19 -12.68 45.51
C GLU A 30 10.66 -12.31 45.18
N GLY A 31 11.09 -11.21 45.80
CA GLY A 31 12.20 -11.29 46.74
C GLY A 31 13.52 -10.60 46.36
N GLN A 32 13.70 -9.40 46.92
CA GLN A 32 14.95 -8.84 47.47
C GLN A 32 16.15 -8.43 46.58
N GLU A 33 16.48 -7.14 46.75
CA GLU A 33 17.78 -6.53 47.04
C GLU A 33 19.05 -7.05 46.34
N GLY A 34 19.77 -6.10 45.71
CA GLY A 34 21.20 -6.27 45.43
C GLY A 34 21.73 -5.29 44.39
N ASP A 35 22.40 -4.25 44.88
CA ASP A 35 23.22 -3.25 44.17
C ASP A 35 23.90 -3.69 42.87
N SER A 36 23.93 -2.80 41.87
CA SER A 36 25.20 -2.45 41.21
C SER A 36 25.06 -1.21 40.34
N ALA A 37 26.05 -0.32 40.49
CA ALA A 37 26.17 1.00 39.91
C ALA A 37 26.50 1.01 38.41
N GLY A 38 26.03 2.05 37.72
CA GLY A 38 26.45 2.40 36.36
C GLY A 38 26.27 3.91 36.14
N ALA A 39 27.33 4.66 36.41
CA ALA A 39 27.38 6.11 36.44
C ALA A 39 27.15 6.78 35.07
N VAL A 40 26.42 7.90 35.06
CA VAL A 40 26.59 8.96 34.05
C VAL A 40 26.89 10.25 34.78
N SER A 41 28.10 10.73 34.49
CA SER A 41 28.79 11.88 35.07
C SER A 41 28.19 13.20 34.59
N ALA A 42 27.67 13.99 35.53
CA ALA A 42 27.57 15.44 35.42
C ALA A 42 28.40 16.07 36.53
N GLN A 43 29.31 16.98 36.16
CA GLN A 43 30.26 17.62 37.07
C GLN A 43 29.57 18.33 38.24
N PRO A 44 29.99 18.09 39.50
CA PRO A 44 29.56 18.89 40.63
C PRO A 44 30.42 20.16 40.69
N SER A 45 29.77 21.33 40.62
CA SER A 45 30.40 22.59 40.96
C SER A 45 30.82 22.57 42.44
N ALA A 46 32.01 23.13 42.69
CA ALA A 46 32.76 23.04 43.93
C ALA A 46 31.91 23.18 45.21
N ALA A 47 31.82 22.08 45.96
CA ALA A 47 31.34 22.08 47.32
C ALA A 47 32.34 22.86 48.20
N ARG A 48 32.08 24.14 48.45
CA ARG A 48 32.57 24.80 49.66
C ARG A 48 31.97 24.05 50.84
N LYS A 49 32.80 23.28 51.55
CA LYS A 49 32.56 22.89 52.94
C LYS A 49 32.34 24.17 53.75
N LEU A 50 31.09 24.58 53.89
CA LEU A 50 30.70 25.41 55.02
C LEU A 50 30.52 24.43 56.18
N CYS A 51 31.57 24.30 56.98
CA CYS A 51 31.46 23.82 58.33
C CYS A 51 30.30 24.58 58.99
N SER A 52 29.25 23.86 59.38
CA SER A 52 28.22 24.39 60.26
C SER A 52 28.82 24.49 61.67
N THR A 53 29.71 25.46 61.83
CA THR A 53 30.30 25.84 63.10
C THR A 53 30.03 27.31 63.26
N GLY A 54 29.12 27.66 64.17
CA GLY A 54 28.83 29.04 64.54
C GLY A 54 27.43 29.51 64.16
N SER A 55 26.39 28.89 64.74
CA SER A 55 25.10 29.56 64.88
C SER A 55 25.20 30.57 66.04
N SER A 56 25.78 31.74 65.76
CA SER A 56 25.57 32.91 66.60
C SER A 56 24.47 33.76 65.97
N TYR A 57 23.33 33.82 66.64
CA TYR A 57 22.28 34.78 66.31
C TYR A 57 22.81 36.16 66.69
N ILE A 58 23.38 36.91 65.76
CA ILE A 58 24.05 38.20 66.04
C ILE A 58 23.10 39.26 66.65
N TYR A 59 21.78 39.03 66.65
CA TYR A 59 20.79 39.92 67.26
C TYR A 59 19.93 39.29 68.38
N ALA A 60 20.17 38.02 68.74
CA ALA A 60 19.50 37.37 69.87
C ALA A 60 20.57 36.79 70.79
N GLY A 61 20.60 37.25 72.05
CA GLY A 61 21.65 36.93 73.02
C GLY A 61 22.12 35.47 73.00
N LEU A 62 23.45 35.32 73.04
CA LEU A 62 24.25 34.10 73.11
C LEU A 62 23.44 32.83 73.48
N GLY A 63 23.16 32.00 72.47
CA GLY A 63 22.83 30.58 72.65
C GLY A 63 21.35 30.21 72.80
N ARG A 64 20.39 31.13 72.69
CA ARG A 64 18.96 30.78 72.74
C ARG A 64 18.29 30.89 71.38
N LYS A 65 17.89 29.75 70.82
CA LYS A 65 17.08 29.67 69.61
C LYS A 65 15.74 30.42 69.83
N PRO A 66 15.29 31.25 68.88
CA PRO A 66 14.02 31.96 69.01
C PRO A 66 12.87 30.98 69.29
N GLN A 67 12.04 31.27 70.30
CA GLN A 67 10.96 30.36 70.73
C GLN A 67 9.96 30.04 69.60
N LEU A 68 9.71 31.02 68.73
CA LEU A 68 8.89 30.84 67.52
C LEU A 68 9.46 29.78 66.59
N LEU A 69 10.78 29.79 66.36
CA LEU A 69 11.45 28.84 65.47
C LEU A 69 11.40 27.41 66.04
N VAL A 70 11.61 27.25 67.35
CA VAL A 70 11.50 25.94 68.04
C VAL A 70 10.07 25.37 67.92
N ARG A 71 9.05 26.22 68.05
CA ARG A 71 7.64 25.83 67.93
C ARG A 71 7.28 25.43 66.49
N LEU A 72 7.74 26.17 65.50
CA LEU A 72 7.47 25.87 64.09
C LEU A 72 8.18 24.59 63.62
N GLU A 73 9.43 24.37 64.01
CA GLU A 73 10.15 23.14 63.66
C GLU A 73 9.55 21.89 64.32
N SER A 74 9.17 21.99 65.59
CA SER A 74 8.48 20.88 66.26
C SER A 74 7.11 20.59 65.65
N TYR A 75 6.41 21.59 65.11
CA TYR A 75 5.17 21.41 64.34
C TYR A 75 5.43 20.73 63.00
N VAL A 76 6.38 21.23 62.19
CA VAL A 76 6.77 20.61 60.91
C VAL A 76 7.13 19.14 61.10
N ASN A 77 7.98 18.83 62.09
CA ASN A 77 8.44 17.47 62.31
C ASN A 77 7.29 16.53 62.69
N LYS A 78 6.35 16.96 63.54
CA LYS A 78 5.18 16.15 63.93
C LYS A 78 4.23 15.91 62.75
N GLU A 79 3.92 16.96 62.00
CA GLU A 79 3.00 16.87 60.85
C GLU A 79 3.62 16.05 59.70
N LEU A 80 4.94 16.21 59.41
CA LEU A 80 5.62 15.39 58.39
C LEU A 80 5.73 13.91 58.80
N HIS A 81 5.87 13.59 60.08
CA HIS A 81 5.86 12.20 60.56
C HIS A 81 4.47 11.56 60.52
N THR A 82 3.42 12.36 60.44
CA THR A 82 2.04 11.89 60.35
C THR A 82 1.64 11.54 58.90
N ILE A 83 2.33 12.11 57.90
CA ILE A 83 2.07 11.83 56.48
C ILE A 83 2.76 10.52 56.07
N SER A 84 1.98 9.57 55.56
CA SER A 84 2.48 8.26 55.12
C SER A 84 3.31 8.38 53.83
N PRO A 85 4.48 7.73 53.74
CA PRO A 85 5.32 7.77 52.54
C PRO A 85 4.70 7.07 51.31
N HIS A 86 3.64 6.27 51.50
CA HIS A 86 3.01 5.51 50.40
C HIS A 86 1.84 6.25 49.72
N GLU A 87 1.57 7.48 50.13
CA GLU A 87 0.40 8.24 49.66
C GLU A 87 0.69 8.95 48.33
N PRO A 88 -0.16 8.78 47.29
CA PRO A 88 0.10 9.32 45.94
C PRO A 88 0.16 10.86 45.88
N LYS A 89 -0.32 11.55 46.92
CA LYS A 89 -0.26 13.01 47.08
C LYS A 89 0.74 13.46 48.14
N LEU A 90 1.72 12.63 48.50
CA LEU A 90 2.73 12.90 49.51
C LEU A 90 3.37 14.29 49.36
N GLN A 91 3.73 14.67 48.14
CA GLN A 91 4.39 15.94 47.87
C GLN A 91 3.46 17.15 48.08
N GLU A 92 2.18 17.00 47.75
CA GLU A 92 1.14 18.02 47.90
C GLU A 92 0.80 18.22 49.39
N LEU A 93 0.74 17.12 50.15
CA LEU A 93 0.55 17.12 51.61
C LEU A 93 1.75 17.74 52.34
N LYS A 94 2.98 17.41 51.94
CA LYS A 94 4.20 18.05 52.47
C LYS A 94 4.19 19.55 52.21
N LEU A 95 3.87 19.95 50.99
CA LEU A 95 3.80 21.37 50.61
C LEU A 95 2.75 22.13 51.44
N GLN A 96 1.63 21.49 51.77
CA GLN A 96 0.59 22.07 52.62
C GLN A 96 1.09 22.34 54.05
N VAL A 97 1.87 21.43 54.65
CA VAL A 97 2.47 21.65 55.98
C VAL A 97 3.43 22.83 55.95
N TYR A 98 4.31 22.91 54.95
CA TYR A 98 5.22 24.03 54.79
C TYR A 98 4.51 25.36 54.49
N ARG A 99 3.42 25.33 53.71
CA ARG A 99 2.57 26.51 53.43
C ARG A 99 1.93 27.06 54.70
N ASN A 100 1.46 26.18 55.58
CA ASN A 100 0.88 26.55 56.87
C ASN A 100 1.93 27.18 57.80
N VAL A 101 3.12 26.57 57.88
CA VAL A 101 4.25 27.06 58.70
C VAL A 101 4.77 28.40 58.20
N PHE A 102 4.90 28.56 56.89
CA PHE A 102 5.29 29.82 56.28
C PHE A 102 4.23 30.91 56.51
N GLY A 103 2.95 30.55 56.48
CA GLY A 103 1.85 31.45 56.86
C GLY A 103 1.95 31.92 58.32
N CYS A 104 2.28 31.03 59.25
CA CYS A 104 2.54 31.38 60.65
C CYS A 104 3.77 32.29 60.79
N LEU A 105 4.84 32.01 60.04
CA LEU A 105 6.06 32.84 60.05
C LEU A 105 5.76 34.27 59.57
N ILE A 106 5.05 34.43 58.45
CA ILE A 106 4.67 35.74 57.91
C ILE A 106 3.84 36.56 58.90
N LYS A 107 2.94 35.93 59.66
CA LYS A 107 2.10 36.62 60.66
C LYS A 107 2.90 37.25 61.78
N GLU A 108 4.06 36.69 62.14
CA GLU A 108 4.92 37.17 63.23
C GLU A 108 5.86 38.30 62.77
N PHE A 109 6.26 38.33 61.50
CA PHE A 109 7.15 39.35 60.92
C PHE A 109 6.38 40.56 60.35
N LYS A 110 5.83 41.42 61.22
CA LYS A 110 4.95 42.54 60.83
C LYS A 110 5.56 43.52 59.81
N THR A 111 6.84 43.86 59.94
CA THR A 111 7.53 44.85 59.06
C THR A 111 7.75 44.31 57.64
N TYR A 112 8.05 43.02 57.51
CA TYR A 112 8.32 42.36 56.23
C TYR A 112 7.11 41.60 55.67
N GLN A 113 5.98 41.63 56.40
CA GLN A 113 4.76 40.90 56.08
C GLN A 113 4.26 41.15 54.64
N PRO A 114 4.21 42.40 54.12
CA PRO A 114 3.70 42.64 52.77
C PRO A 114 4.57 41.99 51.70
N LEU A 115 5.89 42.08 51.85
CA LEU A 115 6.86 41.49 50.92
C LEU A 115 6.79 39.95 50.95
N LEU A 116 6.82 39.33 52.13
CA LEU A 116 6.77 37.87 52.25
C LEU A 116 5.42 37.31 51.80
N SER A 117 4.32 38.04 52.03
CA SER A 117 2.99 37.67 51.52
C SER A 117 2.90 37.77 50.01
N ALA A 118 3.50 38.81 49.41
CA ALA A 118 3.58 38.95 47.96
C ALA A 118 4.40 37.80 47.35
N ILE A 119 5.57 37.49 47.91
CA ILE A 119 6.40 36.35 47.47
C ILE A 119 5.61 35.03 47.59
N LYS A 120 4.95 34.78 48.74
CA LYS A 120 4.10 33.59 48.93
C LYS A 120 3.01 33.50 47.87
N LYS A 121 2.34 34.62 47.58
CA LYS A 121 1.28 34.69 46.58
C LYS A 121 1.79 34.37 45.17
N GLU A 122 2.94 34.89 44.77
CA GLU A 122 3.52 34.58 43.44
C GLU A 122 3.82 33.09 43.26
N TYR A 123 4.40 32.44 44.28
CA TYR A 123 4.61 30.99 44.23
C TYR A 123 3.29 30.20 44.23
N GLU A 124 2.30 30.61 45.02
CA GLU A 124 0.96 29.98 45.02
C GLU A 124 0.27 30.13 43.66
N ASN A 125 0.38 31.30 43.02
CA ASN A 125 -0.12 31.53 41.67
C ASN A 125 0.59 30.65 40.64
N THR A 126 1.92 30.53 40.72
CA THR A 126 2.72 29.72 39.80
C THR A 126 2.39 28.23 39.93
N LEU A 127 2.20 27.74 41.16
CA LEU A 127 1.79 26.35 41.41
C LEU A 127 0.38 26.06 40.90
N ALA A 128 -0.56 26.99 41.09
CA ALA A 128 -1.92 26.86 40.56
C ALA A 128 -1.91 26.79 39.02
N TYR A 129 -1.14 27.68 38.38
CA TYR A 129 -0.94 27.67 36.93
C TYR A 129 -0.37 26.33 36.43
N GLN A 130 0.65 25.79 37.10
CA GLN A 130 1.21 24.49 36.73
C GLN A 130 0.21 23.33 36.91
N GLN A 131 -0.61 23.35 37.98
CA GLN A 131 -1.66 22.36 38.17
C GLN A 131 -2.75 22.44 37.09
N ASP A 132 -3.12 23.66 36.66
CA ASP A 132 -4.05 23.86 35.54
C ASP A 132 -3.47 23.29 34.24
N GLN A 133 -2.21 23.59 33.93
CA GLN A 133 -1.53 23.02 32.76
C GLN A 133 -1.48 21.48 32.78
N ILE A 134 -1.27 20.87 33.95
CA ILE A 134 -1.32 19.40 34.09
C ILE A 134 -2.74 18.86 33.86
N ARG A 135 -3.77 19.57 34.35
CA ARG A 135 -5.18 19.18 34.13
C ARG A 135 -5.55 19.22 32.64
N GLU A 136 -5.06 20.20 31.90
CA GLU A 136 -5.29 20.33 30.45
C GLU A 136 -4.64 19.20 29.62
N LEU A 137 -3.58 18.57 30.12
CA LEU A 137 -2.93 17.45 29.43
C LEU A 137 -3.69 16.13 29.56
N GLU A 138 -4.51 15.96 30.60
CA GLU A 138 -5.29 14.74 30.83
C GLU A 138 -6.30 14.41 29.71
N PRO A 139 -7.11 15.36 29.18
CA PRO A 139 -7.98 15.08 28.05
C PRO A 139 -7.18 14.73 26.79
N LEU A 140 -6.01 15.34 26.56
CA LEU A 140 -5.17 14.99 25.41
C LEU A 140 -4.63 13.55 25.51
N ARG A 141 -4.23 13.11 26.70
CA ARG A 141 -3.84 11.71 26.97
C ARG A 141 -5.01 10.75 26.74
N SER A 142 -6.22 11.14 27.16
CA SER A 142 -7.42 10.32 26.94
C SER A 142 -7.78 10.20 25.45
N HIS A 143 -7.65 11.31 24.69
CA HIS A 143 -7.89 11.33 23.27
C HIS A 143 -6.85 10.48 22.51
N LEU A 144 -5.57 10.60 22.87
CA LEU A 144 -4.51 9.79 22.30
C LEU A 144 -4.77 8.30 22.54
N ARG A 145 -5.17 7.91 23.76
CA ARG A 145 -5.55 6.52 24.07
C ARG A 145 -6.68 6.02 23.18
N LEU A 146 -7.75 6.79 23.01
CA LEU A 146 -8.87 6.44 22.13
C LEU A 146 -8.43 6.28 20.66
N VAL A 147 -7.60 7.19 20.15
CA VAL A 147 -7.09 7.10 18.78
C VAL A 147 -6.19 5.87 18.62
N THR A 148 -5.35 5.56 19.61
CA THR A 148 -4.53 4.34 19.62
C THR A 148 -5.40 3.09 19.59
N GLU A 149 -6.41 2.99 20.46
CA GLU A 149 -7.35 1.86 20.50
C GLU A 149 -8.11 1.71 19.16
N GLU A 150 -8.50 2.82 18.54
CA GLU A 150 -9.18 2.81 17.24
C GLU A 150 -8.25 2.34 16.11
N CYS A 151 -6.99 2.78 16.11
CA CYS A 151 -5.98 2.31 15.17
C CYS A 151 -5.71 0.81 15.34
N ASP A 152 -5.54 0.34 16.57
CA ASP A 152 -5.32 -1.08 16.87
C ASP A 152 -6.50 -1.93 16.40
N ARG A 153 -7.73 -1.46 16.64
CA ARG A 153 -8.96 -2.12 16.16
C ARG A 153 -8.98 -2.22 14.62
N LYS A 154 -8.62 -1.14 13.92
CA LYS A 154 -8.55 -1.15 12.45
C LYS A 154 -7.49 -2.11 11.92
N ILE A 155 -6.31 -2.13 12.54
CA ILE A 155 -5.22 -3.04 12.17
C ILE A 155 -5.67 -4.49 12.36
N GLN A 156 -6.28 -4.81 13.50
CA GLN A 156 -6.78 -6.16 13.78
C GLN A 156 -7.89 -6.59 12.81
N ALA A 157 -8.82 -5.69 12.45
CA ALA A 157 -9.85 -5.98 11.47
C ALA A 157 -9.26 -6.29 10.09
N ARG A 158 -8.31 -5.47 9.61
CA ARG A 158 -7.62 -5.69 8.34
C ARG A 158 -6.82 -7.00 8.33
N TRP A 159 -6.14 -7.31 9.42
CA TRP A 159 -5.45 -8.60 9.56
C TRP A 159 -6.43 -9.78 9.54
N GLY A 160 -7.59 -9.66 10.18
CA GLY A 160 -8.63 -10.69 10.12
C GLY A 160 -9.15 -10.93 8.70
N GLU A 161 -9.43 -9.85 7.97
CA GLU A 161 -9.85 -9.89 6.56
C GLU A 161 -8.78 -10.58 5.68
N GLU A 162 -7.52 -10.15 5.79
CA GLU A 162 -6.41 -10.70 5.02
C GLU A 162 -6.19 -12.19 5.30
N GLN A 163 -6.26 -12.61 6.57
CA GLN A 163 -6.12 -14.04 6.92
C GLN A 163 -7.29 -14.88 6.38
N ALA A 164 -8.51 -14.34 6.38
CA ALA A 164 -9.66 -15.02 5.80
C ALA A 164 -9.51 -15.19 4.28
N GLU A 165 -9.04 -14.14 3.59
CA GLU A 165 -8.77 -14.16 2.15
C GLU A 165 -7.64 -15.13 1.79
N ILE A 166 -6.51 -15.08 2.50
CA ILE A 166 -5.41 -16.04 2.35
C ILE A 166 -5.91 -17.47 2.56
N GLY A 167 -6.77 -17.68 3.55
CA GLY A 167 -7.41 -18.97 3.80
C GLY A 167 -8.29 -19.44 2.63
N ALA A 168 -9.06 -18.54 2.03
CA ALA A 168 -9.90 -18.81 0.88
C ALA A 168 -9.07 -19.17 -0.37
N LEU A 169 -8.08 -18.33 -0.70
CA LEU A 169 -7.18 -18.55 -1.83
C LEU A 169 -6.39 -19.86 -1.69
N LYS A 170 -5.97 -20.22 -0.46
CA LYS A 170 -5.31 -21.52 -0.22
C LYS A 170 -6.22 -22.70 -0.52
N ARG A 171 -7.49 -22.64 -0.13
CA ARG A 171 -8.48 -23.69 -0.42
C ARG A 171 -8.74 -23.80 -1.92
N GLU A 172 -8.94 -22.67 -2.59
CA GLU A 172 -9.15 -22.64 -4.05
C GLU A 172 -7.93 -23.18 -4.81
N LYS A 173 -6.71 -22.78 -4.41
CA LYS A 173 -5.48 -23.32 -4.97
C LYS A 173 -5.42 -24.84 -4.85
N GLN A 174 -5.77 -25.39 -3.69
CA GLN A 174 -5.78 -26.84 -3.48
C GLN A 174 -6.84 -27.52 -4.37
N GLN A 175 -8.03 -26.90 -4.50
CA GLN A 175 -9.09 -27.39 -5.37
C GLN A 175 -8.63 -27.44 -6.83
N LEU A 176 -8.10 -26.33 -7.36
CA LEU A 176 -7.59 -26.25 -8.73
C LEU A 176 -6.45 -27.24 -8.98
N GLN A 177 -5.57 -27.47 -8.00
CA GLN A 177 -4.54 -28.49 -8.10
C GLN A 177 -5.14 -29.90 -8.22
N GLY A 178 -6.20 -30.19 -7.47
CA GLY A 178 -6.98 -31.43 -7.59
C GLY A 178 -7.57 -31.60 -8.99
N ASP A 179 -8.19 -30.55 -9.52
CA ASP A 179 -8.82 -30.56 -10.84
C ASP A 179 -7.79 -30.76 -11.97
N ILE A 180 -6.62 -30.11 -11.87
CA ILE A 180 -5.51 -30.32 -12.80
C ILE A 180 -5.04 -31.78 -12.78
N MET A 181 -4.92 -32.40 -11.60
CA MET A 181 -4.54 -33.82 -11.51
C MET A 181 -5.60 -34.72 -12.14
N ALA A 182 -6.88 -34.45 -11.88
CA ALA A 182 -7.98 -35.22 -12.46
C ALA A 182 -8.03 -35.11 -13.99
N MET A 183 -7.83 -33.90 -14.54
CA MET A 183 -7.76 -33.70 -15.99
C MET A 183 -6.55 -34.38 -16.61
N LYS A 184 -5.37 -34.28 -15.99
CA LYS A 184 -4.17 -35.00 -16.44
C LYS A 184 -4.37 -36.51 -16.46
N GLU A 185 -5.11 -37.06 -15.50
CA GLU A 185 -5.41 -38.48 -15.49
C GLU A 185 -6.34 -38.87 -16.64
N LYS A 186 -7.39 -38.08 -16.91
CA LYS A 186 -8.24 -38.28 -18.08
C LYS A 186 -7.43 -38.23 -19.38
N ASP A 187 -6.52 -37.28 -19.52
CA ASP A 187 -5.65 -37.18 -20.69
C ASP A 187 -4.79 -38.44 -20.85
N ARG A 188 -4.19 -38.96 -19.77
CA ARG A 188 -3.44 -40.23 -19.82
C ARG A 188 -4.31 -41.39 -20.26
N THR A 189 -5.53 -41.51 -19.71
CA THR A 189 -6.44 -42.61 -20.09
C THR A 189 -6.87 -42.52 -21.56
N MET A 190 -7.15 -41.31 -22.04
CA MET A 190 -7.51 -41.07 -23.43
C MET A 190 -6.32 -41.37 -24.36
N GLN A 191 -5.12 -40.91 -23.99
CA GLN A 191 -3.90 -41.18 -24.73
C GLN A 191 -3.62 -42.69 -24.85
N ALA A 192 -3.79 -43.45 -23.77
CA ALA A 192 -3.65 -44.91 -23.79
C ALA A 192 -4.66 -45.57 -24.74
N VAL A 193 -5.89 -45.05 -24.83
CA VAL A 193 -6.89 -45.53 -25.80
C VAL A 193 -6.46 -45.23 -27.22
N VAL A 194 -5.94 -44.02 -27.49
CA VAL A 194 -5.41 -43.63 -28.81
C VAL A 194 -4.27 -44.55 -29.22
N GLU A 195 -3.29 -44.77 -28.34
CA GLU A 195 -2.15 -45.66 -28.61
C GLU A 195 -2.60 -47.09 -28.92
N ARG A 196 -3.55 -47.63 -28.13
CA ARG A 196 -4.13 -48.96 -28.39
C ARG A 196 -4.80 -49.04 -29.76
N LEU A 197 -5.59 -48.04 -30.14
CA LEU A 197 -6.26 -48.00 -31.44
C LEU A 197 -5.26 -47.87 -32.60
N GLN A 198 -4.18 -47.10 -32.41
CA GLN A 198 -3.09 -47.01 -33.38
C GLN A 198 -2.39 -48.36 -33.56
N CYS A 199 -2.09 -49.07 -32.46
CA CYS A 199 -1.54 -50.43 -32.52
C CYS A 199 -2.47 -51.38 -33.26
N GLU A 200 -3.76 -51.40 -32.95
CA GLU A 200 -4.74 -52.26 -33.62
C GLU A 200 -4.81 -51.96 -35.12
N LEU A 201 -4.89 -50.68 -35.49
CA LEU A 201 -4.90 -50.27 -36.90
C LEU A 201 -3.63 -50.74 -37.63
N SER A 202 -2.45 -50.61 -36.99
CA SER A 202 -1.19 -51.08 -37.57
C SER A 202 -1.15 -52.60 -37.76
N ASN A 203 -1.71 -53.36 -36.81
CA ASN A 203 -1.83 -54.80 -36.89
C ASN A 203 -2.76 -55.21 -38.04
N GLN A 204 -3.90 -54.55 -38.18
CA GLN A 204 -4.83 -54.78 -39.29
C GLN A 204 -4.14 -54.53 -40.64
N TYR A 205 -3.42 -53.41 -40.79
CA TYR A 205 -2.65 -53.14 -42.01
C TYR A 205 -1.58 -54.20 -42.31
N LEU A 206 -0.91 -54.72 -41.29
CA LEU A 206 0.07 -55.79 -41.44
C LEU A 206 -0.59 -57.08 -41.95
N GLN A 207 -1.71 -57.49 -41.32
CA GLN A 207 -2.48 -58.66 -41.74
C GLN A 207 -2.96 -58.55 -43.19
N TYR A 208 -3.50 -57.39 -43.59
CA TYR A 208 -3.92 -57.16 -44.98
C TYR A 208 -2.75 -57.29 -45.97
N ARG A 209 -1.56 -56.84 -45.59
CA ARG A 209 -0.36 -56.97 -46.43
C ARG A 209 0.06 -58.43 -46.56
N GLU A 210 0.12 -59.16 -45.46
CA GLU A 210 0.47 -60.58 -45.43
C GLU A 210 -0.52 -61.41 -46.25
N GLU A 211 -1.82 -61.17 -46.09
CA GLU A 211 -2.88 -61.78 -46.90
C GLU A 211 -2.70 -61.49 -48.39
N ARG A 212 -2.42 -60.24 -48.75
CA ARG A 212 -2.18 -59.86 -50.14
C ARG A 212 -0.95 -60.58 -50.71
N ASP A 213 0.12 -60.68 -49.94
CA ASP A 213 1.36 -61.32 -50.38
C ASP A 213 1.18 -62.86 -50.46
N ALA A 214 0.42 -63.48 -49.55
CA ALA A 214 0.01 -64.89 -49.63
C ALA A 214 -0.86 -65.19 -50.87
N ARG A 215 -1.83 -64.31 -51.18
CA ARG A 215 -2.65 -64.42 -52.40
C ARG A 215 -1.81 -64.31 -53.67
N LYS A 216 -0.85 -63.38 -53.71
CA LYS A 216 0.08 -63.27 -54.85
C LYS A 216 0.90 -64.54 -55.03
N LEU A 217 1.40 -65.12 -53.93
CA LEU A 217 2.14 -66.37 -53.96
C LEU A 217 1.26 -67.52 -54.47
N LEU A 218 0.02 -67.62 -54.00
CA LEU A 218 -0.92 -68.64 -54.44
C LEU A 218 -1.27 -68.50 -55.94
N ILE A 219 -1.52 -67.29 -56.41
CA ILE A 219 -1.76 -67.00 -57.84
C ILE A 219 -0.54 -67.38 -58.68
N TRP A 220 0.67 -67.07 -58.20
CA TRP A 220 1.91 -67.47 -58.88
C TRP A 220 2.04 -69.00 -58.93
N GLN A 221 1.81 -69.70 -57.82
CA GLN A 221 1.82 -71.17 -57.77
C GLN A 221 0.77 -71.79 -58.70
N LEU A 222 -0.46 -71.27 -58.70
CA LEU A 222 -1.53 -71.68 -59.62
C LEU A 222 -1.11 -71.48 -61.08
N SER A 223 -0.59 -70.31 -61.42
CA SER A 223 -0.13 -70.00 -62.78
C SER A 223 1.01 -70.90 -63.21
N ASP A 224 1.92 -71.24 -62.29
CA ASP A 224 3.03 -72.14 -62.52
C ASP A 224 2.57 -73.60 -62.71
N LEU A 225 1.61 -74.06 -61.91
CA LEU A 225 0.96 -75.37 -62.06
C LEU A 225 0.16 -75.46 -63.36
N THR A 226 -0.64 -74.46 -63.72
CA THR A 226 -1.34 -74.40 -65.00
C THR A 226 -0.36 -74.39 -66.16
N ARG A 227 0.77 -73.68 -66.05
CA ARG A 227 1.84 -73.71 -67.05
C ARG A 227 2.54 -75.06 -67.13
N ALA A 228 2.63 -75.82 -66.02
CA ALA A 228 3.20 -77.16 -65.97
C ALA A 228 2.23 -78.21 -66.52
N SER A 229 0.93 -78.14 -66.21
CA SER A 229 -0.09 -79.05 -66.76
C SER A 229 -0.28 -78.86 -68.26
N VAL A 230 -0.23 -77.62 -68.76
CA VAL A 230 -0.22 -77.31 -70.20
C VAL A 230 1.07 -77.81 -70.89
N LYS A 231 2.13 -78.11 -70.12
CA LYS A 231 3.36 -78.70 -70.65
C LYS A 231 3.41 -80.23 -70.53
N GLU A 232 2.65 -80.84 -69.61
CA GLU A 232 2.50 -82.29 -69.51
C GLU A 232 1.36 -82.84 -70.40
N GLU A 233 0.35 -82.03 -70.73
CA GLU A 233 -0.63 -82.36 -71.77
C GLU A 233 -0.07 -82.08 -73.18
N HIS A 234 0.68 -83.06 -73.67
CA HIS A 234 0.81 -83.31 -75.10
C HIS A 234 -0.53 -83.87 -75.67
N PRO A 235 -0.70 -83.86 -77.01
CA PRO A 235 -1.96 -83.57 -77.70
C PRO A 235 -3.10 -84.55 -77.38
N ALA A 236 -4.32 -84.03 -77.54
CA ALA A 236 -5.60 -84.72 -77.63
C ALA A 236 -6.35 -84.96 -76.31
N GLY A 237 -7.52 -84.31 -76.22
CA GLY A 237 -8.77 -85.05 -76.12
C GLY A 237 -9.38 -85.24 -74.73
N GLU A 238 -10.38 -84.38 -74.47
CA GLU A 238 -11.65 -84.69 -73.79
C GLU A 238 -11.72 -84.70 -72.25
N ASN A 239 -12.21 -83.56 -71.74
CA ASN A 239 -13.49 -83.40 -71.02
C ASN A 239 -13.72 -84.18 -69.72
N THR A 240 -13.62 -83.48 -68.59
CA THR A 240 -14.69 -83.48 -67.57
C THR A 240 -14.78 -82.08 -66.94
N GLU A 241 -15.16 -81.09 -67.74
CA GLU A 241 -15.74 -79.85 -67.23
C GLU A 241 -17.26 -80.03 -67.31
N GLU A 242 -17.96 -79.97 -66.17
CA GLU A 242 -19.35 -79.52 -66.15
C GLU A 242 -19.35 -78.08 -66.66
N ALA A 243 -19.36 -77.95 -67.98
CA ALA A 243 -19.49 -76.69 -68.68
C ALA A 243 -20.89 -76.15 -68.39
N LYS A 244 -21.03 -75.40 -67.29
CA LYS A 244 -22.09 -74.39 -67.20
C LYS A 244 -22.03 -73.60 -68.50
N ASP A 245 -23.17 -73.52 -69.18
CA ASP A 245 -23.27 -72.97 -70.53
C ASP A 245 -22.46 -71.65 -70.58
N PRO A 246 -21.46 -71.52 -71.49
CA PRO A 246 -20.67 -70.30 -71.63
C PRO A 246 -21.52 -69.03 -71.71
N LEU A 247 -22.76 -69.17 -72.22
CA LEU A 247 -23.75 -68.10 -72.27
C LEU A 247 -24.29 -67.73 -70.88
N GLU A 248 -24.54 -68.68 -69.99
CA GLU A 248 -24.99 -68.43 -68.61
C GLU A 248 -23.91 -67.69 -67.79
N LEU A 249 -22.65 -68.10 -67.92
CA LEU A 249 -21.54 -67.43 -67.22
C LEU A 249 -21.33 -66.00 -67.75
N GLN A 250 -21.43 -65.81 -69.06
CA GLN A 250 -21.33 -64.50 -69.69
C GLN A 250 -22.50 -63.59 -69.28
N LEU A 251 -23.71 -64.15 -69.17
CA LEU A 251 -24.90 -63.44 -68.69
C LEU A 251 -24.73 -63.04 -67.22
N ALA A 252 -24.31 -63.95 -66.35
CA ALA A 252 -24.06 -63.66 -64.93
C ALA A 252 -22.98 -62.59 -64.73
N LEU A 253 -21.88 -62.65 -65.50
CA LEU A 253 -20.84 -61.62 -65.46
C LEU A 253 -21.34 -60.26 -65.93
N ARG A 254 -22.22 -60.24 -66.94
CA ARG A 254 -22.84 -59.01 -67.42
C ARG A 254 -23.73 -58.40 -66.33
N VAL A 255 -24.60 -59.20 -65.73
CA VAL A 255 -25.47 -58.79 -64.62
C VAL A 255 -24.65 -58.25 -63.44
N CYS A 256 -23.60 -58.97 -63.00
CA CYS A 256 -22.75 -58.49 -61.91
C CYS A 256 -22.03 -57.16 -62.21
N ARG A 257 -21.68 -56.91 -63.48
CA ARG A 257 -21.07 -55.64 -63.89
C ARG A 257 -22.09 -54.51 -63.87
N GLU A 258 -23.30 -54.77 -64.35
CA GLU A 258 -24.41 -53.83 -64.31
C GLU A 258 -24.78 -53.47 -62.86
N ASP A 259 -24.94 -54.47 -61.98
CA ASP A 259 -25.23 -54.26 -60.55
C ASP A 259 -24.13 -53.45 -59.86
N LEU A 260 -22.85 -53.71 -60.19
CA LEU A 260 -21.73 -52.94 -59.65
C LEU A 260 -21.77 -51.48 -60.12
N THR A 261 -22.09 -51.22 -61.40
CA THR A 261 -22.23 -49.85 -61.89
C THR A 261 -23.39 -49.13 -61.21
N ILE A 262 -24.53 -49.81 -61.02
CA ILE A 262 -25.71 -49.25 -60.33
C ILE A 262 -25.35 -48.89 -58.88
N ALA A 263 -24.73 -49.80 -58.14
CA ALA A 263 -24.32 -49.55 -56.75
C ALA A 263 -23.29 -48.41 -56.63
N GLN A 264 -22.38 -48.28 -57.60
CA GLN A 264 -21.40 -47.20 -57.65
C GLN A 264 -22.05 -45.83 -57.94
N GLU A 265 -23.04 -45.79 -58.82
CA GLU A 265 -23.82 -44.59 -59.11
C GLU A 265 -24.65 -44.16 -57.90
N GLU A 266 -25.32 -45.11 -57.22
CA GLU A 266 -26.08 -44.84 -55.99
C GLU A 266 -25.19 -44.29 -54.86
N LEU A 267 -24.01 -44.87 -54.66
CA LEU A 267 -23.05 -44.39 -53.67
C LEU A 267 -22.57 -42.97 -54.02
N SER A 268 -22.30 -42.70 -55.30
CA SER A 268 -21.85 -41.39 -55.76
C SER A 268 -22.94 -40.34 -55.60
N LYS A 269 -24.19 -40.71 -55.89
CA LYS A 269 -25.38 -39.88 -55.67
C LYS A 269 -25.58 -39.58 -54.19
N MET A 270 -25.54 -40.59 -53.32
CA MET A 270 -25.62 -40.40 -51.87
C MET A 270 -24.48 -39.51 -51.37
N LYS A 271 -23.24 -39.74 -51.80
CA LYS A 271 -22.13 -38.89 -51.41
C LYS A 271 -22.37 -37.44 -51.83
N ALA A 272 -22.83 -37.18 -53.05
CA ALA A 272 -23.13 -35.83 -53.52
C ALA A 272 -24.28 -35.17 -52.73
N GLU A 273 -25.35 -35.93 -52.43
CA GLU A 273 -26.52 -35.44 -51.68
C GLU A 273 -26.22 -35.15 -50.21
N TYR A 274 -25.31 -35.90 -49.59
CA TYR A 274 -24.96 -35.78 -48.17
C TYR A 274 -23.58 -35.15 -47.91
N TRP A 275 -22.86 -34.72 -48.97
CA TRP A 275 -21.52 -34.12 -48.84
C TRP A 275 -21.56 -32.82 -48.02
N ASP A 276 -22.61 -32.03 -48.20
CA ASP A 276 -22.77 -30.69 -47.61
C ASP A 276 -23.76 -30.68 -46.42
N VAL A 277 -24.29 -31.84 -46.03
CA VAL A 277 -25.27 -31.93 -44.95
C VAL A 277 -24.56 -32.33 -43.67
N VAL A 278 -24.45 -31.38 -42.74
CA VAL A 278 -23.96 -31.66 -41.39
C VAL A 278 -24.93 -32.66 -40.72
N PRO A 279 -24.44 -33.73 -40.08
CA PRO A 279 -25.29 -34.70 -39.39
C PRO A 279 -26.19 -34.02 -38.36
N ARG A 280 -27.46 -34.43 -38.26
CA ARG A 280 -28.47 -33.81 -37.35
C ARG A 280 -28.00 -33.69 -35.90
N ARG A 281 -27.27 -34.69 -35.40
CA ARG A 281 -26.66 -34.65 -34.05
C ARG A 281 -25.67 -33.50 -33.88
N ASN A 282 -24.89 -33.19 -34.92
CA ASN A 282 -23.94 -32.08 -34.89
C ASN A 282 -24.65 -30.73 -35.01
N TRP A 283 -25.75 -30.65 -35.78
CA TRP A 283 -26.62 -29.47 -35.80
C TRP A 283 -27.26 -29.22 -34.44
N ASP A 284 -27.86 -30.22 -33.81
CA ASP A 284 -28.51 -30.08 -32.50
C ASP A 284 -27.52 -29.59 -31.43
N ASN A 285 -26.29 -30.15 -31.44
CA ASN A 285 -25.21 -29.70 -30.56
C ASN A 285 -24.78 -28.26 -30.88
N LEU A 286 -24.60 -27.92 -32.16
CA LEU A 286 -24.20 -26.58 -32.60
C LEU A 286 -25.27 -25.53 -32.27
N GLU A 287 -26.55 -25.88 -32.40
CA GLU A 287 -27.65 -25.00 -32.07
C GLU A 287 -27.76 -24.79 -30.56
N GLN A 288 -27.52 -25.83 -29.76
CA GLN A 288 -27.47 -25.72 -28.31
C GLN A 288 -26.32 -24.81 -27.84
N THR A 289 -25.11 -24.97 -28.40
CA THR A 289 -23.98 -24.10 -28.05
C THR A 289 -24.21 -22.67 -28.51
N HIS A 290 -24.82 -22.47 -29.68
CA HIS A 290 -25.20 -21.14 -30.16
C HIS A 290 -26.22 -20.47 -29.23
N LYS A 291 -27.27 -21.19 -28.78
CA LYS A 291 -28.24 -20.68 -27.81
C LYS A 291 -27.58 -20.31 -26.48
N GLN A 292 -26.65 -21.13 -25.99
CA GLN A 292 -25.91 -20.84 -24.78
C GLN A 292 -25.00 -19.60 -24.92
N ALA A 293 -24.30 -19.47 -26.04
CA ALA A 293 -23.46 -18.31 -26.32
C ALA A 293 -24.27 -17.01 -26.41
N LEU A 294 -25.47 -17.06 -27.02
CA LEU A 294 -26.39 -15.92 -27.05
C LEU A 294 -26.85 -15.50 -25.65
N LEU A 295 -27.15 -16.46 -24.78
CA LEU A 295 -27.50 -16.16 -23.39
C LEU A 295 -26.34 -15.50 -22.65
N GLN A 296 -25.11 -16.01 -22.82
CA GLN A 296 -23.91 -15.42 -22.21
C GLN A 296 -23.61 -14.01 -22.74
N LEU A 297 -23.81 -13.77 -24.04
CA LEU A 297 -23.63 -12.45 -24.62
C LEU A 297 -24.65 -11.46 -24.04
N LYS A 298 -25.89 -11.89 -23.88
CA LYS A 298 -26.94 -11.08 -23.29
C LYS A 298 -26.65 -10.74 -21.83
N THR A 299 -26.24 -11.71 -21.01
CA THR A 299 -25.86 -11.43 -19.61
C THR A 299 -24.69 -10.48 -19.52
N LEU A 300 -23.66 -10.66 -20.37
CA LEU A 300 -22.49 -9.77 -20.36
C LEU A 300 -22.86 -8.35 -20.83
N GLN A 301 -23.80 -8.23 -21.76
CA GLN A 301 -24.33 -6.94 -22.19
C GLN A 301 -25.11 -6.26 -21.06
N ASP A 302 -25.98 -7.00 -20.36
CA ASP A 302 -26.73 -6.48 -19.21
C ASP A 302 -25.77 -6.03 -18.08
N ASP A 303 -24.71 -6.80 -17.80
CA ASP A 303 -23.66 -6.47 -16.83
C ASP A 303 -22.87 -5.21 -17.25
N PHE A 304 -22.55 -5.07 -18.54
CA PHE A 304 -21.88 -3.89 -19.08
C PHE A 304 -22.74 -2.63 -18.97
N ASP A 305 -24.03 -2.75 -19.30
CA ASP A 305 -24.99 -1.65 -19.17
C ASP A 305 -25.17 -1.25 -17.70
N GLN A 306 -25.18 -2.21 -16.77
CA GLN A 306 -25.16 -1.94 -15.34
C GLN A 306 -23.90 -1.19 -14.92
N LEU A 307 -22.71 -1.70 -15.28
CA LEU A 307 -21.44 -1.07 -14.92
C LEU A 307 -21.33 0.35 -15.48
N LYS A 308 -21.81 0.58 -16.70
CA LYS A 308 -21.87 1.91 -17.31
C LYS A 308 -22.75 2.85 -16.50
N SER A 309 -23.93 2.39 -16.06
CA SER A 309 -24.81 3.19 -15.20
C SER A 309 -24.17 3.50 -13.83
N GLU A 310 -23.49 2.54 -13.22
CA GLU A 310 -22.75 2.75 -11.96
C GLU A 310 -21.62 3.77 -12.14
N TYR A 311 -20.86 3.67 -13.23
CA TYR A 311 -19.84 4.65 -13.58
C TYR A 311 -20.41 6.06 -13.77
N ASP A 312 -21.53 6.19 -14.51
CA ASP A 312 -22.19 7.47 -14.72
C ASP A 312 -22.64 8.08 -13.38
N THR A 313 -23.21 7.27 -12.46
CA THR A 313 -23.58 7.75 -11.13
C THR A 313 -22.38 8.21 -10.30
N LEU A 314 -21.25 7.48 -10.35
CA LEU A 314 -20.03 7.86 -9.64
C LEU A 314 -19.43 9.15 -10.22
N LEU A 315 -19.47 9.29 -11.53
CA LEU A 315 -19.04 10.50 -12.24
C LEU A 315 -19.89 11.71 -11.84
N GLU A 316 -21.21 11.54 -11.74
CA GLU A 316 -22.12 12.58 -11.24
C GLU A 316 -21.83 12.96 -9.78
N LEU A 317 -21.57 11.98 -8.91
CA LEU A 317 -21.19 12.23 -7.52
C LEU A 317 -19.87 12.99 -7.41
N HIS A 318 -18.86 12.60 -8.21
CA HIS A 318 -17.58 13.31 -8.24
C HIS A 318 -17.74 14.77 -8.71
N LYS A 319 -18.50 14.99 -9.79
CA LYS A 319 -18.82 16.33 -10.28
C LYS A 319 -19.52 17.16 -9.20
N ARG A 320 -20.49 16.58 -8.49
CA ARG A 320 -21.20 17.25 -7.39
C ARG A 320 -20.27 17.55 -6.21
N GLY A 321 -19.38 16.62 -5.85
CA GLY A 321 -18.37 16.80 -4.81
C GLY A 321 -17.39 17.93 -5.14
N SER A 322 -16.89 17.97 -6.38
CA SER A 322 -16.05 19.08 -6.88
C SER A 322 -16.78 20.42 -6.77
N MET A 323 -18.04 20.50 -7.22
CA MET A 323 -18.82 21.74 -7.15
C MET A 323 -19.11 22.18 -5.70
N GLN A 324 -19.27 21.25 -4.75
CA GLN A 324 -19.41 21.58 -3.32
C GLN A 324 -18.11 22.10 -2.72
N SER A 325 -16.97 21.46 -3.03
CA SER A 325 -15.64 21.95 -2.63
C SER A 325 -15.37 23.33 -3.20
N ASP A 326 -15.69 23.58 -4.48
CA ASP A 326 -15.49 24.89 -5.11
C ASP A 326 -16.37 25.99 -4.48
N THR A 327 -17.57 25.66 -3.99
CA THR A 327 -18.43 26.61 -3.24
C THR A 327 -17.95 26.86 -1.81
N HIS A 328 -17.43 25.85 -1.14
CA HIS A 328 -16.85 26.01 0.19
C HIS A 328 -15.52 26.77 0.11
N ASP A 329 -14.63 26.39 -0.81
CA ASP A 329 -13.34 27.03 -1.06
C ASP A 329 -13.48 28.44 -1.63
N SER A 330 -14.45 28.76 -2.50
CA SER A 330 -14.68 30.15 -2.91
C SER A 330 -15.11 31.05 -1.75
N THR A 331 -15.82 30.51 -0.75
CA THR A 331 -16.28 31.31 0.40
C THR A 331 -15.15 31.51 1.43
N THR A 332 -14.31 30.49 1.67
CA THR A 332 -13.10 30.62 2.51
C THR A 332 -12.00 31.44 1.83
N VAL A 333 -11.74 31.24 0.54
CA VAL A 333 -10.74 32.00 -0.22
C VAL A 333 -11.16 33.46 -0.39
N GLN A 334 -12.45 33.80 -0.51
CA GLN A 334 -12.88 35.21 -0.50
C GLN A 334 -12.67 35.89 0.85
N ILE A 335 -12.95 35.22 1.97
CA ILE A 335 -12.74 35.79 3.30
C ILE A 335 -11.24 35.94 3.58
N ASP A 336 -10.42 34.95 3.25
CA ASP A 336 -8.97 35.00 3.44
C ASP A 336 -8.28 35.97 2.47
N ALA A 337 -8.76 36.13 1.23
CA ALA A 337 -8.22 37.10 0.28
C ALA A 337 -8.55 38.55 0.67
N ILE A 338 -9.75 38.83 1.19
CA ILE A 338 -10.12 40.17 1.66
C ILE A 338 -9.32 40.54 2.91
N VAL A 339 -9.10 39.58 3.83
CA VAL A 339 -8.28 39.77 5.03
C VAL A 339 -6.80 39.94 4.68
N SER A 340 -6.26 39.10 3.78
CA SER A 340 -4.85 39.17 3.36
C SER A 340 -4.54 40.41 2.50
N GLN A 341 -5.46 40.82 1.63
CA GLN A 341 -5.28 42.04 0.81
C GLN A 341 -5.39 43.32 1.64
N GLY A 342 -6.22 43.31 2.70
CA GLY A 342 -6.25 44.37 3.71
C GLY A 342 -4.95 44.46 4.50
N GLN A 343 -4.42 43.32 4.97
CA GLN A 343 -3.16 43.25 5.73
C GLN A 343 -1.93 43.63 4.89
N SER A 344 -1.84 43.18 3.64
CA SER A 344 -0.73 43.50 2.73
C SER A 344 -0.68 45.00 2.40
N LYS A 345 -1.83 45.65 2.19
CA LYS A 345 -1.89 47.11 1.96
C LYS A 345 -1.44 47.90 3.19
N ILE A 346 -1.80 47.45 4.38
CA ILE A 346 -1.39 48.10 5.64
C ILE A 346 0.12 47.93 5.85
N GLN A 347 0.66 46.72 5.67
CA GLN A 347 2.10 46.44 5.79
C GLN A 347 2.94 47.18 4.73
N SER A 348 2.46 47.22 3.49
CA SER A 348 3.08 48.01 2.40
C SER A 348 3.13 49.50 2.74
N SER A 349 2.04 50.06 3.27
CA SER A 349 2.00 51.48 3.66
C SER A 349 2.94 51.78 4.81
N GLN A 350 3.06 50.87 5.79
CA GLN A 350 3.98 51.01 6.92
C GLN A 350 5.45 50.88 6.49
N LEU A 351 5.77 49.97 5.56
CA LEU A 351 7.13 49.85 4.99
C LEU A 351 7.50 51.10 4.19
N LYS A 352 6.54 51.66 3.44
CA LYS A 352 6.74 52.88 2.64
C LYS A 352 6.85 54.15 3.50
N GLU A 353 6.20 54.21 4.65
CA GLU A 353 6.41 55.26 5.65
C GLU A 353 7.78 55.13 6.32
N LEU A 354 8.20 53.92 6.71
CA LEU A 354 9.49 53.67 7.37
C LEU A 354 10.68 54.02 6.45
N ILE A 355 10.55 53.78 5.14
CA ILE A 355 11.60 54.09 4.15
C ILE A 355 11.68 55.59 3.85
N ASN A 356 10.56 56.33 3.92
CA ASN A 356 10.51 57.76 3.56
C ASN A 356 10.75 58.72 4.73
N SER A 357 10.70 58.25 5.99
CA SER A 357 10.97 59.10 7.17
C SER A 357 12.45 59.28 7.49
N ASN A 358 13.37 58.64 6.76
CA ASN A 358 14.80 58.83 6.93
C ASN A 358 15.28 59.99 6.05
N THR A 359 15.55 61.12 6.71
CA THR A 359 16.28 62.28 6.18
C THR A 359 17.52 61.87 5.37
N PRO A 360 17.91 62.64 4.33
CA PRO A 360 18.80 62.20 3.24
C PRO A 360 20.28 61.97 3.61
N GLU A 361 20.63 61.85 4.90
CA GLU A 361 22.02 61.69 5.36
C GLU A 361 22.34 60.31 5.95
N SER A 362 21.43 59.34 5.94
CA SER A 362 21.75 57.96 6.34
C SER A 362 21.46 56.96 5.22
N SER A 363 22.47 56.74 4.37
CA SER A 363 22.48 55.70 3.32
C SER A 363 22.75 54.30 3.87
N THR A 364 22.60 54.10 5.19
CA THR A 364 23.13 52.97 5.93
C THR A 364 22.10 52.45 6.94
N LEU A 365 21.72 51.19 6.80
CA LEU A 365 20.82 50.47 7.72
C LEU A 365 21.63 49.53 8.61
N THR A 366 21.21 49.36 9.86
CA THR A 366 21.77 48.30 10.70
C THR A 366 21.30 46.92 10.21
N ILE A 367 22.08 45.86 10.45
CA ILE A 367 21.75 44.49 10.05
C ILE A 367 20.36 44.06 10.54
N GLN A 368 19.99 44.48 11.75
CA GLN A 368 18.71 44.13 12.35
C GLN A 368 17.52 44.84 11.68
N GLU A 369 17.68 46.11 11.31
CA GLU A 369 16.68 46.85 10.54
C GLU A 369 16.54 46.30 9.11
N PHE A 370 17.65 45.95 8.48
CA PHE A 370 17.67 45.30 7.16
C PHE A 370 16.97 43.93 7.18
N ARG A 371 17.25 43.09 8.20
CA ARG A 371 16.58 41.80 8.39
C ARG A 371 15.09 41.96 8.65
N ALA A 372 14.70 42.95 9.46
CA ALA A 372 13.29 43.24 9.72
C ALA A 372 12.54 43.69 8.46
N ALA A 373 13.18 44.50 7.61
CA ALA A 373 12.63 44.92 6.33
C ALA A 373 12.44 43.74 5.35
N LEU A 374 13.40 42.82 5.27
CA LEU A 374 13.29 41.61 4.44
C LEU A 374 12.19 40.65 4.93
N ARG A 375 12.08 40.42 6.25
CA ARG A 375 10.98 39.64 6.83
C ARG A 375 9.60 40.22 6.50
N THR A 376 9.52 41.54 6.44
CA THR A 376 8.26 42.24 6.14
C THR A 376 7.94 42.20 4.64
N ALA A 377 8.96 42.27 3.77
CA ALA A 377 8.78 42.20 2.32
C ALA A 377 8.52 40.77 1.80
N PHE A 378 9.09 39.75 2.46
CA PHE A 378 9.01 38.36 2.04
C PHE A 378 8.54 37.44 3.19
N PRO A 379 7.28 37.53 3.61
CA PRO A 379 6.77 36.79 4.78
C PRO A 379 6.70 35.26 4.59
N LEU A 380 6.87 34.76 3.36
CA LEU A 380 6.87 33.33 3.02
C LEU A 380 8.27 32.71 2.98
N LYS A 381 9.34 33.52 3.08
CA LYS A 381 10.71 33.04 3.07
C LYS A 381 11.11 32.54 4.45
N SER A 382 11.81 31.41 4.51
CA SER A 382 12.26 30.84 5.79
C SER A 382 13.33 31.73 6.42
N ASP A 383 13.49 31.62 7.75
CA ASP A 383 14.49 32.42 8.46
C ASP A 383 15.92 32.18 7.96
N GLU A 384 16.20 30.96 7.49
CA GLU A 384 17.46 30.59 6.85
C GLU A 384 17.67 31.30 5.50
N GLU A 385 16.64 31.36 4.65
CA GLU A 385 16.71 32.07 3.36
C GLU A 385 16.89 33.58 3.55
N ILE A 386 16.28 34.14 4.61
CA ILE A 386 16.43 35.55 4.94
C ILE A 386 17.83 35.83 5.50
N ASP A 387 18.38 34.93 6.32
CA ASP A 387 19.75 35.05 6.82
C ASP A 387 20.80 34.88 5.73
N GLU A 388 20.53 34.06 4.71
CA GLU A 388 21.36 33.95 3.51
C GLU A 388 21.40 35.28 2.74
N LEU A 389 20.24 35.92 2.50
CA LEU A 389 20.17 37.22 1.83
C LEU A 389 20.87 38.34 2.62
N VAL A 390 20.74 38.33 3.96
CA VAL A 390 21.46 39.25 4.85
C VAL A 390 22.97 39.02 4.75
N SER A 391 23.42 37.77 4.68
CA SER A 391 24.83 37.41 4.55
C SER A 391 25.40 37.81 3.19
N SER A 392 24.63 37.65 2.10
CA SER A 392 25.01 38.14 0.77
C SER A 392 25.16 39.65 0.75
N ALA A 393 24.21 40.38 1.35
CA ALA A 393 24.27 41.84 1.44
C ALA A 393 25.41 42.36 2.33
N GLN A 394 25.81 41.61 3.35
CA GLN A 394 27.00 41.91 4.17
C GLN A 394 28.30 41.69 3.40
N SER A 395 28.36 40.67 2.53
CA SER A 395 29.57 40.38 1.76
C SER A 395 29.95 41.49 0.75
N GLU A 396 28.99 42.35 0.41
CA GLU A 396 29.18 43.53 -0.45
C GLU A 396 29.59 44.80 0.32
N SER A 397 29.54 44.78 1.66
CA SER A 397 29.82 45.94 2.52
C SER A 397 31.08 45.70 3.38
N ASP A 398 32.12 46.51 3.19
CA ASP A 398 33.40 46.40 3.91
C ASP A 398 33.34 46.77 5.41
N ARG A 399 32.16 47.07 5.97
CA ARG A 399 31.95 47.38 7.40
C ARG A 399 30.96 46.40 8.01
N GLY A 400 31.45 45.56 8.92
CA GLY A 400 30.77 44.36 9.42
C GLY A 400 29.41 44.53 10.12
N ASP A 401 28.93 45.74 10.38
CA ASP A 401 27.67 45.96 11.11
C ASP A 401 26.62 46.80 10.36
N ILE A 402 26.93 47.27 9.14
CA ILE A 402 26.12 48.27 8.42
C ILE A 402 25.95 47.89 6.94
N ILE A 403 24.71 47.86 6.47
CA ILE A 403 24.34 47.51 5.09
C ILE A 403 23.74 48.72 4.39
N SER A 404 24.11 48.95 3.12
CA SER A 404 23.57 50.06 2.33
C SER A 404 22.10 49.86 2.01
N SER A 405 21.27 50.89 2.19
CA SER A 405 19.84 50.83 1.87
C SER A 405 19.55 50.59 0.39
N GLN A 406 20.51 50.88 -0.50
CA GLN A 406 20.41 50.62 -1.94
C GLN A 406 20.35 49.12 -2.28
N ILE A 407 20.98 48.27 -1.47
CA ILE A 407 21.00 46.82 -1.67
C ILE A 407 19.59 46.25 -1.45
N LEU A 408 18.83 46.76 -0.47
CA LEU A 408 17.41 46.39 -0.30
C LEU A 408 16.57 46.77 -1.53
N HIS A 409 16.79 47.96 -2.08
CA HIS A 409 16.03 48.42 -3.24
C HIS A 409 16.27 47.54 -4.47
N SER A 410 17.51 47.06 -4.67
CA SER A 410 17.83 46.17 -5.78
C SER A 410 17.18 44.78 -5.62
N LEU A 411 17.24 44.20 -4.41
CA LEU A 411 16.63 42.89 -4.12
C LEU A 411 15.09 42.90 -4.19
N LEU A 412 14.47 44.00 -3.76
CA LEU A 412 13.02 44.19 -3.89
C LEU A 412 12.60 44.35 -5.35
N ALA A 413 13.40 45.03 -6.17
CA ALA A 413 13.11 45.23 -7.59
C ALA A 413 13.27 43.95 -8.43
N GLU A 414 14.25 43.09 -8.12
CA GLU A 414 14.48 41.82 -8.83
C GLU A 414 13.40 40.76 -8.55
N SER A 415 12.72 40.82 -7.41
CA SER A 415 11.63 39.88 -7.07
C SER A 415 10.31 40.14 -7.81
N SER A 416 10.19 41.28 -8.49
CA SER A 416 9.02 41.65 -9.29
C SER A 416 9.23 41.28 -10.76
N VAL A 417 9.01 40.01 -11.14
CA VAL A 417 8.88 39.61 -12.56
C VAL A 417 7.57 38.82 -12.80
N PRO A 418 6.86 39.07 -13.91
CA PRO A 418 5.44 38.74 -14.11
C PRO A 418 5.20 37.27 -14.47
N ALA A 419 4.01 36.79 -14.10
CA ALA A 419 3.54 35.43 -14.31
C ALA A 419 3.19 35.08 -15.78
N LEU A 420 3.51 33.82 -16.13
CA LEU A 420 3.02 32.93 -17.21
C LEU A 420 3.44 33.13 -18.69
N PRO A 421 3.75 32.01 -19.37
CA PRO A 421 3.27 31.69 -20.72
C PRO A 421 2.32 30.46 -20.75
N PRO A 422 1.43 30.31 -21.77
CA PRO A 422 0.41 29.27 -21.81
C PRO A 422 0.82 28.00 -22.59
N ALA A 423 0.27 26.87 -22.12
CA ALA A 423 -0.20 25.66 -22.82
C ALA A 423 0.68 24.99 -23.90
N LEU A 424 1.10 23.76 -23.60
CA LEU A 424 1.52 22.73 -24.55
C LEU A 424 0.60 21.51 -24.36
N ASP A 425 -0.40 21.37 -25.23
CA ASP A 425 -1.13 20.11 -25.46
C ASP A 425 -0.69 19.57 -26.83
N GLN A 426 -0.08 18.39 -26.85
CA GLN A 426 -0.03 17.52 -28.02
C GLN A 426 -0.02 16.05 -27.62
N LEU A 427 -0.68 15.25 -28.47
CA LEU A 427 -0.65 13.78 -28.64
C LEU A 427 -1.64 13.03 -27.73
N GLU A 428 -2.68 12.36 -28.22
CA GLU A 428 -2.66 11.27 -29.21
C GLU A 428 -4.10 10.93 -29.69
N GLU A 429 -4.37 10.95 -31.00
CA GLU A 429 -5.46 10.14 -31.57
C GLU A 429 -5.18 9.81 -33.05
N ASN A 430 -5.45 8.55 -33.40
CA ASN A 430 -5.73 8.03 -34.75
C ASN A 430 -4.57 7.45 -35.58
N ALA A 431 -4.27 6.19 -35.28
CA ALA A 431 -3.80 5.20 -36.26
C ALA A 431 -4.97 4.27 -36.66
N ALA A 432 -5.59 4.52 -37.82
CA ALA A 432 -6.44 3.55 -38.53
C ALA A 432 -6.58 3.93 -40.01
N SER A 433 -5.66 3.48 -40.86
CA SER A 433 -5.96 3.20 -42.28
C SER A 433 -4.77 2.46 -42.90
N ASN A 434 -4.90 1.16 -43.12
CA ASN A 434 -4.05 0.40 -44.03
C ASN A 434 -4.96 -0.40 -44.96
N HIS A 435 -5.09 0.11 -46.17
CA HIS A 435 -5.69 -0.55 -47.33
C HIS A 435 -4.58 -1.26 -48.11
N LEU A 436 -4.88 -2.48 -48.58
CA LEU A 436 -4.01 -3.37 -49.37
C LEU A 436 -3.45 -2.71 -50.64
N PRO A 437 -2.29 -3.19 -51.15
CA PRO A 437 -1.95 -3.11 -52.56
C PRO A 437 -2.19 -4.43 -53.29
N ASP A 438 -2.74 -4.31 -54.50
CA ASP A 438 -2.87 -5.34 -55.52
C ASP A 438 -1.48 -5.80 -56.04
N SER A 439 -1.35 -7.10 -56.30
CA SER A 439 -0.28 -7.68 -57.11
C SER A 439 -0.81 -8.09 -58.48
N ASN A 440 -0.14 -7.59 -59.52
CA ASN A 440 -0.04 -8.21 -60.85
C ASN A 440 1.11 -9.20 -60.87
#